data_AF-A0A199UX67-F1
#
_entry.id   AF-A0A199UX67-F1
#
_cell.length_a   1.000
_cell.length_b   1.000
_cell.length_c   1.000
_cell.angle_alpha   90.00
_cell.angle_beta   90.00
_cell.angle_gamma   90.00
#
_symmetry.space_group_name_H-M   'P 1'
#
loop_
_entity.id
_entity.type
_entity.pdbx_description
1 polymer ?
#
loop_
_entity_poly.entity_id
_entity_poly.type
_entity_poly.pdbx_seq_one_letter_code
_entity_poly.pdbx_strand_id
1 'polypeptide(L)'
;MSLSWIVLGQLESNESMSTSRSDHEGGVERKLRDVKIKKEFMNKLVMNFLVTEGYVEAAEKFRIESGTEPDIDLATITDRMAVKKAVQSGNVQDAIEKSTI
;
A
#
# COMPACT_ATOMS: atom_id res chain seq x y z
N MET A 1 -44.48 -48.66 -8.75
CA MET A 1 -44.30 -47.62 -9.79
C MET A 1 -45.41 -46.61 -9.58
N SER A 2 -45.12 -45.52 -8.88
CA SER A 2 -46.14 -44.58 -8.41
C SER A 2 -46.16 -43.33 -9.29
N LEU A 3 -47.31 -43.10 -9.90
CA LEU A 3 -47.65 -41.90 -10.67
C LEU A 3 -47.82 -40.75 -9.67
N SER A 4 -46.84 -39.85 -9.59
CA SER A 4 -46.95 -38.59 -8.85
C SER A 4 -46.18 -37.48 -9.56
N TRP A 5 -46.65 -37.12 -10.75
CA TRP A 5 -46.14 -35.98 -11.53
C TRP A 5 -47.27 -35.06 -12.03
N ILE A 6 -48.42 -35.01 -11.35
CA ILE A 6 -49.59 -34.26 -11.85
C ILE A 6 -50.04 -33.07 -10.99
N VAL A 7 -49.47 -32.80 -9.80
CA VAL A 7 -49.91 -31.64 -9.01
C VAL A 7 -48.77 -30.88 -8.36
N LEU A 8 -47.98 -30.13 -9.14
CA LEU A 8 -47.30 -28.93 -8.62
C LEU A 8 -46.98 -27.96 -9.78
N GLY A 9 -48.04 -27.51 -10.46
CA GLY A 9 -48.03 -26.20 -11.12
C GLY A 9 -48.06 -25.11 -10.04
N GLN A 10 -47.33 -24.02 -10.29
CA GLN A 10 -47.11 -22.85 -9.42
C GLN A 10 -46.08 -22.99 -8.28
N LEU A 11 -44.81 -22.82 -8.66
CA LEU A 11 -43.84 -21.98 -7.94
C LEU A 11 -42.82 -21.50 -9.00
N GLU A 12 -43.27 -20.71 -9.98
CA GLU A 12 -43.06 -19.26 -9.98
C GLU A 12 -41.63 -18.86 -9.57
N SER A 13 -40.79 -18.70 -10.59
CA SER A 13 -39.82 -17.60 -10.71
C SER A 13 -39.01 -17.29 -9.45
N ASN A 14 -38.23 -18.25 -8.97
CA ASN A 14 -37.10 -17.97 -8.11
C ASN A 14 -35.95 -17.52 -9.01
N GLU A 15 -35.78 -16.20 -9.08
CA GLU A 15 -34.67 -15.48 -9.68
C GLU A 15 -33.36 -16.23 -9.49
N SER A 16 -32.71 -16.58 -10.61
CA SER A 16 -31.28 -16.83 -10.61
C SER A 16 -30.60 -15.54 -10.13
N MET A 17 -30.37 -15.46 -8.82
CA MET A 17 -29.50 -14.49 -8.17
C MET A 17 -28.07 -14.79 -8.63
N SER A 18 -27.81 -14.49 -9.90
CA SER A 18 -26.48 -14.30 -10.44
C SER A 18 -25.98 -13.04 -9.75
N THR A 19 -25.32 -13.23 -8.62
CA THR A 19 -24.49 -12.17 -8.03
C THR A 19 -23.48 -11.80 -9.11
N SER A 20 -23.75 -10.68 -9.77
CA SER A 20 -22.95 -10.02 -10.80
C SER A 20 -21.63 -9.58 -10.17
N ARG A 21 -20.73 -10.53 -9.96
CA ARG A 21 -19.39 -10.27 -9.40
C ARG A 21 -18.41 -9.77 -10.47
N SER A 22 -18.86 -9.60 -11.71
CA SER A 22 -18.04 -9.16 -12.85
C SER A 22 -18.04 -7.65 -13.10
N ASP A 23 -19.00 -6.89 -12.58
CA ASP A 23 -19.07 -5.43 -12.84
C ASP A 23 -18.12 -4.62 -11.96
N HIS A 24 -17.67 -5.19 -10.84
CA HIS A 24 -16.83 -4.47 -9.90
C HIS A 24 -15.38 -4.33 -10.38
N GLU A 25 -14.84 -5.34 -11.07
CA GLU A 25 -13.44 -5.36 -11.51
C GLU A 25 -13.19 -4.37 -12.66
N GLY A 26 -14.04 -4.41 -13.70
CA GLY A 26 -13.96 -3.45 -14.80
C GLY A 26 -14.29 -2.01 -14.39
N GLY A 27 -15.10 -1.82 -13.34
CA GLY A 27 -15.44 -0.51 -12.79
C GLY A 27 -14.27 0.15 -12.04
N VAL A 28 -13.46 -0.62 -11.31
CA VAL A 28 -12.26 -0.15 -10.62
C VAL A 28 -11.16 0.18 -11.64
N GLU A 29 -10.97 -0.68 -12.63
CA GLU A 29 -9.93 -0.49 -13.64
C GLU A 29 -10.15 0.77 -14.49
N ARG A 30 -11.41 1.06 -14.87
CA ARG A 30 -11.75 2.31 -15.58
C ARG A 30 -11.44 3.55 -14.73
N LYS A 31 -11.82 3.54 -13.45
CA LYS A 31 -11.57 4.67 -12.54
C LYS A 31 -10.09 4.92 -12.32
N LEU A 32 -9.26 3.88 -12.30
CA LEU A 32 -7.80 4.01 -12.15
C LEU A 32 -7.14 4.67 -13.36
N ARG A 33 -7.64 4.40 -14.58
CA ARG A 33 -7.11 5.02 -15.81
C ARG A 33 -7.32 6.54 -15.88
N ASP A 34 -8.37 7.04 -15.23
CA ASP A 34 -8.70 8.46 -15.21
C ASP A 34 -7.87 9.26 -14.20
N VAL A 35 -7.19 8.60 -13.25
CA VAL A 35 -6.35 9.26 -12.26
C VAL A 35 -5.00 9.64 -12.88
N LYS A 36 -4.85 10.92 -13.21
CA LYS A 36 -3.59 11.48 -13.68
C LYS A 36 -2.68 11.85 -12.50
N ILE A 37 -1.85 10.90 -12.07
CA ILE A 37 -0.78 11.17 -11.09
C ILE A 37 0.42 11.75 -11.83
N LYS A 38 0.91 12.92 -11.40
CA LYS A 38 2.14 13.46 -11.97
C LYS A 38 3.35 12.70 -11.44
N LYS A 39 4.33 12.43 -12.31
CA LYS A 39 5.54 11.66 -11.98
C LYS A 39 6.30 12.27 -10.80
N GLU A 40 6.30 13.60 -10.68
CA GLU A 40 6.99 14.32 -9.61
C GLU A 40 6.40 13.99 -8.23
N PHE A 41 5.07 13.81 -8.13
CA PHE A 41 4.43 13.41 -6.88
C PHE A 41 4.77 11.97 -6.51
N MET A 42 4.83 11.08 -7.51
CA MET A 42 5.24 9.69 -7.28
C MET A 42 6.70 9.62 -6.82
N ASN A 43 7.59 10.38 -7.46
CA ASN A 43 8.99 10.40 -7.07
C ASN A 43 9.18 10.93 -5.65
N LYS A 44 8.46 11.98 -5.27
CA LYS A 44 8.47 12.48 -3.88
C LYS A 44 7.97 11.43 -2.89
N LEU A 45 6.90 10.71 -3.23
CA LEU A 45 6.37 9.65 -2.38
C LEU A 45 7.40 8.52 -2.19
N VAL A 46 8.02 8.06 -3.27
CA VAL A 46 9.06 7.04 -3.24
C VAL A 46 10.27 7.53 -2.44
N MET A 47 10.74 8.75 -2.70
CA MET A 47 11.86 9.33 -1.96
C MET A 47 11.57 9.39 -0.44
N ASN A 48 10.39 9.88 -0.06
CA ASN A 48 9.99 9.95 1.34
C ASN A 48 9.94 8.57 2.00
N PHE A 49 9.45 7.54 1.29
CA PHE A 49 9.46 6.17 1.78
C PHE A 49 10.88 5.66 2.02
N LEU A 50 11.79 5.82 1.04
CA LEU A 50 13.18 5.38 1.17
C LEU A 50 13.89 6.07 2.34
N VAL A 51 13.64 7.37 2.53
CA VAL A 51 14.20 8.16 3.63
C VAL A 51 13.64 7.72 4.98
N THR A 52 12.32 7.53 5.08
CA THR A 52 11.63 7.19 6.33
C THR A 52 11.95 5.77 6.82
N GLU A 53 12.11 4.82 5.90
CA GLU A 53 12.50 3.45 6.24
C GLU A 53 14.01 3.27 6.41
N GLY A 54 14.80 4.29 6.07
CA GLY A 54 16.24 4.26 6.29
C GLY A 54 17.03 3.57 5.20
N TYR A 55 16.47 3.44 3.99
CA TYR A 55 17.14 2.83 2.84
C TYR A 55 18.08 3.83 2.16
N VAL A 56 19.16 4.19 2.85
CA VAL A 56 20.10 5.25 2.43
C VAL A 56 20.67 5.00 1.02
N GLU A 57 21.14 3.79 0.72
CA GLU A 57 21.72 3.48 -0.59
C GLU A 57 20.69 3.56 -1.72
N ALA A 58 19.46 3.11 -1.45
CA ALA A 58 18.37 3.18 -2.42
C ALA A 58 17.92 4.62 -2.63
N ALA A 59 17.83 5.43 -1.57
CA ALA A 59 17.52 6.85 -1.65
C ALA A 59 18.56 7.60 -2.49
N GLU A 60 19.84 7.30 -2.33
CA GLU A 60 20.91 7.94 -3.10
C GLU A 60 20.85 7.57 -4.59
N LYS A 61 20.70 6.28 -4.91
CA LYS A 61 20.52 5.84 -6.30
C LYS A 61 19.26 6.46 -6.92
N PHE A 62 18.16 6.47 -6.18
CA PHE A 62 16.91 7.05 -6.63
C PHE A 62 17.00 8.56 -6.85
N ARG A 63 17.75 9.28 -6.02
CA ARG A 63 18.03 10.72 -6.19
C ARG A 63 18.73 10.98 -7.51
N ILE A 64 19.79 10.23 -7.81
CA ILE A 64 20.56 10.34 -9.06
C ILE A 64 19.69 10.04 -10.29
N GLU A 65 18.86 9.00 -10.23
CA GLU A 65 18.01 8.58 -11.36
C GLU A 65 16.79 9.48 -11.58
N SER A 66 16.15 9.93 -10.49
CA SER A 66 14.88 10.67 -10.55
C SER A 66 15.05 12.18 -10.50
N GLY A 67 16.25 12.69 -10.13
CA GLY A 67 16.52 14.10 -9.86
C GLY A 67 15.72 14.66 -8.69
N THR A 68 15.12 13.81 -7.86
CA THR A 68 14.29 14.22 -6.72
C THR A 68 15.16 14.30 -5.49
N GLU A 69 15.32 15.50 -4.95
CA GLU A 69 16.08 15.72 -3.72
C GLU A 69 15.27 15.29 -2.48
N PRO A 70 15.91 14.68 -1.48
CA PRO A 70 15.28 14.38 -0.20
C PRO A 70 15.13 15.66 0.65
N ASP A 71 14.05 15.76 1.43
CA ASP A 71 13.81 16.90 2.33
C ASP A 71 14.77 16.93 3.54
N ILE A 72 15.49 15.83 3.76
CA ILE A 72 16.33 15.60 4.93
C ILE A 72 17.66 15.03 4.42
N ASP A 73 18.76 15.48 5.01
CA ASP A 73 20.08 14.95 4.70
C ASP A 73 20.17 13.44 4.97
N LEU A 74 20.58 12.68 3.96
CA LEU A 74 20.72 11.23 4.00
C LEU A 74 21.70 10.78 5.09
N ALA A 75 22.68 11.62 5.45
CA ALA A 75 23.63 11.31 6.53
C ALA A 75 22.93 11.18 7.89
N THR A 76 21.91 11.99 8.14
CA THR A 76 21.17 12.05 9.42
C THR A 76 20.17 10.90 9.61
N ILE A 77 19.90 10.14 8.54
CA ILE A 77 18.96 9.02 8.56
C ILE A 77 19.49 7.89 9.44
N THR A 78 20.80 7.64 9.40
CA THR A 78 21.45 6.55 10.14
C THR A 78 21.21 6.69 11.64
N ASP A 79 21.32 7.90 12.17
CA ASP A 79 21.11 8.20 13.59
C ASP A 79 19.65 7.94 14.00
N ARG A 80 18.70 8.41 13.17
CA ARG A 80 17.26 8.16 13.39
C ARG A 80 16.92 6.68 13.36
N MET A 81 17.58 5.91 12.48
CA MET A 81 17.39 4.47 12.41
C MET A 81 17.98 3.75 13.63
N ALA A 82 19.11 4.22 14.16
CA ALA A 82 19.69 3.69 15.38
C ALA A 82 18.74 3.89 16.58
N VAL A 83 18.14 5.08 16.71
CA VAL A 83 17.12 5.38 17.73
C VAL A 83 15.86 4.53 17.52
N LYS A 84 15.30 4.49 16.29
CA LYS A 84 14.10 3.68 15.96
C LYS A 84 14.31 2.21 16.33
N LYS A 85 15.48 1.65 16.03
CA LYS A 85 15.82 0.26 16.36
C LYS A 85 15.92 0.02 17.86
N ALA A 86 16.56 0.92 18.61
CA ALA A 86 16.69 0.80 20.07
C ALA A 86 15.31 0.84 20.77
N VAL A 87 14.42 1.73 20.30
CA VAL A 87 13.03 1.80 20.76
C VAL A 87 12.27 0.50 20.44
N GLN A 88 12.34 0.03 19.19
CA GLN A 88 11.65 -1.18 18.74
C GLN A 88 12.16 -2.45 19.44
N SER A 89 13.43 -2.49 19.84
CA SER A 89 14.01 -3.61 20.58
C SER A 89 13.74 -3.57 22.09
N GLY A 90 13.06 -2.53 22.60
CA GLY A 90 12.79 -2.35 24.02
C GLY A 90 14.00 -1.88 24.85
N ASN A 91 15.11 -1.51 24.21
CA ASN A 91 16.30 -1.02 24.89
C ASN A 91 16.19 0.49 25.14
N VAL A 92 15.42 0.86 26.16
CA VAL A 92 15.10 2.26 26.49
C VAL A 92 16.36 3.06 26.82
N GLN A 93 17.33 2.47 27.52
CA GLN A 93 18.59 3.13 27.89
C GLN A 93 19.42 3.50 26.65
N ASP A 94 19.61 2.54 25.74
CA ASP A 94 20.32 2.75 24.46
C ASP A 94 19.59 3.77 23.57
N ALA A 95 18.25 3.79 23.60
CA ALA A 95 17.46 4.79 22.88
C ALA A 95 17.66 6.21 23.44
N ILE A 96 17.73 6.38 24.76
CA ILE A 96 17.97 7.68 25.41
C ILE A 96 19.37 8.19 25.07
N GLU A 97 20.38 7.33 25.18
CA GLU A 97 21.77 7.69 24.88
C GLU A 97 21.92 8.15 23.42
N LYS A 98 21.37 7.38 22.47
CA LYS A 98 21.40 7.73 21.04
C LYS A 98 20.54 8.92 20.65
N SER A 99 19.55 9.29 21.45
CA SER A 99 18.68 10.45 21.19
C SER A 99 19.26 11.77 21.72
N THR A 100 20.30 11.73 22.55
CA THR A 100 20.84 12.91 23.27
C THR A 100 22.16 13.42 22.68
N ILE A 101 22.71 12.74 21.68
CA ILE A 101 23.94 13.09 20.97
C ILE A 101 23.57 13.74 19.64
#